data_AF-A0A831JQA6-F1
#
_entry.id   AF-A0A831JQA6-F1
#
_cell.length_a   1.000
_cell.length_b   1.000
_cell.length_c   1.000
_cell.angle_alpha   90.00
_cell.angle_beta   90.00
_cell.angle_gamma   90.00
#
_symmetry.space_group_name_H-M   'P 1'
#
loop_
_entity.id
_entity.type
_entity.pdbx_description
1 polymer ?
#
loop_
_entity_poly.entity_id
_entity_poly.type
_entity_poly.pdbx_seq_one_letter_code
_entity_poly.pdbx_strand_id
1 'polypeptide(L)'
;MKNCLKKKKWDGKWRLVVFDIPESKRRLRNTLRQKLKEWGFKYWQKSLWASKNDIADPLREFINKLRLSDFVLVVVSNDLGIWQSNQKTDDRS
;
A
#
# COMPACT_ATOMS: atom_id res chain seq x y z
N MET A 1 28.58 14.80 -14.11
CA MET A 1 28.10 13.40 -14.24
C MET A 1 26.70 13.33 -13.62
N LYS A 2 25.64 13.25 -14.43
CA LYS A 2 24.27 13.13 -13.93
C LYS A 2 24.00 11.67 -13.58
N ASN A 3 24.09 11.31 -12.30
CA ASN A 3 23.56 10.04 -11.80
C ASN A 3 22.02 10.16 -11.77
N CYS A 4 21.40 10.06 -12.96
CA CYS A 4 19.96 9.97 -13.09
C CYS A 4 19.56 8.63 -12.47
N LEU A 5 19.14 8.68 -11.20
CA LEU A 5 18.54 7.60 -10.43
C LEU A 5 17.61 6.82 -11.36
N LYS A 6 18.07 5.66 -11.86
CA LYS A 6 17.27 4.78 -12.69
C LYS A 6 16.04 4.44 -11.85
N LYS A 7 14.90 5.06 -12.18
CA LYS A 7 13.60 4.61 -11.66
C LYS A 7 13.58 3.11 -11.92
N LYS A 8 13.59 2.30 -10.84
CA LYS A 8 13.47 0.85 -10.96
C LYS A 8 12.30 0.61 -11.91
N LYS A 9 12.59 -0.03 -13.05
CA LYS A 9 11.60 -0.28 -14.07
C LYS A 9 10.51 -1.13 -13.41
N TRP A 10 9.27 -0.70 -13.51
CA TRP A 10 8.15 -1.43 -12.96
C TRP A 10 8.16 -2.86 -13.53
N ASP A 11 8.03 -3.85 -12.66
CA ASP A 11 8.07 -5.27 -12.98
C ASP A 11 6.71 -5.81 -13.47
N GLY A 12 5.75 -4.92 -13.71
CA GLY A 12 4.39 -5.29 -14.13
C GLY A 12 3.49 -5.76 -12.98
N LYS A 13 3.97 -5.71 -11.73
CA LYS A 13 3.18 -6.14 -10.55
C LYS A 13 2.90 -4.97 -9.60
N TRP A 14 1.68 -4.92 -9.09
CA TRP A 14 1.24 -4.03 -8.05
C TRP A 14 1.47 -4.66 -6.68
N ARG A 15 1.89 -3.83 -5.71
CA ARG A 15 1.97 -4.18 -4.29
C ARG A 15 0.83 -3.45 -3.60
N LEU A 16 -0.13 -4.19 -3.10
CA LEU A 16 -1.21 -3.67 -2.29
C LEU A 16 -0.94 -3.99 -0.83
N VAL A 17 -1.25 -3.04 0.04
CA VAL A 17 -1.16 -3.18 1.49
C VAL A 17 -2.52 -2.82 2.04
N VAL A 18 -3.18 -3.80 2.62
CA VAL A 18 -4.45 -3.65 3.34
C VAL A 18 -4.16 -3.89 4.81
N PHE A 19 -4.70 -3.08 5.69
CA PHE A 19 -4.55 -3.33 7.12
C PHE A 19 -5.77 -2.94 7.94
N ASP A 20 -6.00 -3.66 9.03
CA ASP A 20 -6.98 -3.28 10.04
C ASP A 20 -6.33 -3.35 11.42
N ILE A 21 -5.67 -2.25 11.80
CA ILE A 21 -4.90 -2.17 13.04
C ILE A 21 -5.78 -1.53 14.12
N PRO A 22 -6.04 -2.23 15.25
CA PRO A 22 -6.91 -1.74 16.31
C PRO A 22 -6.38 -0.44 16.94
N GLU A 23 -7.28 0.34 17.54
CA GLU A 23 -6.95 1.66 18.08
C GLU A 23 -5.93 1.60 19.22
N SER A 24 -5.91 0.50 19.98
CA SER A 24 -4.87 0.21 20.99
C SER A 24 -3.45 0.23 20.41
N LYS A 25 -3.29 -0.02 19.10
CA LYS A 25 -2.03 -0.03 18.35
C LYS A 25 -1.90 1.19 17.41
N ARG A 26 -2.61 2.30 17.66
CA ARG A 26 -2.59 3.53 16.84
C ARG A 26 -1.19 4.03 16.49
N ARG A 27 -0.23 3.95 17.43
CA ARG A 27 1.16 4.37 17.18
C ARG A 27 1.80 3.56 16.05
N LEU A 28 1.64 2.24 16.08
CA LEU A 28 2.15 1.34 15.03
C LEU A 28 1.46 1.59 13.68
N ARG A 29 0.15 1.86 13.68
CA ARG A 29 -0.59 2.24 12.46
C ARG A 29 -0.02 3.49 11.82
N ASN A 30 0.32 4.51 12.62
CA ASN A 30 0.93 5.74 12.12
C ASN A 30 2.33 5.50 11.58
N THR A 31 3.15 4.71 12.27
CA THR A 31 4.49 4.32 11.81
C THR A 31 4.44 3.57 10.47
N LEU A 32 3.52 2.61 10.32
CA LEU A 32 3.32 1.89 9.07
C LEU A 32 2.94 2.86 7.93
N ARG A 33 1.98 3.76 8.17
CA ARG A 33 1.57 4.76 7.16
C ARG A 33 2.71 5.69 6.75
N GLN A 34 3.54 6.13 7.69
CA GLN A 34 4.70 6.96 7.39
C GLN A 34 5.71 6.21 6.52
N LYS A 35 6.03 4.96 6.87
CA LYS A 35 6.94 4.12 6.08
C LYS A 35 6.42 3.81 4.69
N LEU A 36 5.12 3.53 4.54
CA LEU A 36 4.50 3.33 3.23
C LEU A 36 4.65 4.57 2.34
N LYS A 37 4.45 5.79 2.89
CA LYS A 37 4.69 7.04 2.14
C LYS A 37 6.14 7.19 1.71
N GLU A 38 7.09 6.97 2.62
CA GLU A 38 8.53 7.05 2.33
C GLU A 38 8.95 6.08 1.21
N TRP A 39 8.32 4.91 1.17
CA TRP A 39 8.56 3.88 0.18
C TRP A 39 7.79 4.06 -1.13
N GLY A 40 7.09 5.19 -1.27
CA GLY A 40 6.39 5.55 -2.50
C GLY A 40 5.06 4.83 -2.71
N PHE A 41 4.47 4.24 -1.66
CA PHE A 41 3.07 3.81 -1.73
C PHE A 41 2.15 5.02 -1.77
N LYS A 42 1.11 4.92 -2.60
CA LYS A 42 0.03 5.88 -2.67
C LYS A 42 -1.18 5.36 -1.90
N TYR A 43 -1.85 6.27 -1.21
CA TYR A 43 -3.12 5.99 -0.57
C TYR A 43 -4.19 5.75 -1.64
N TRP A 44 -4.86 4.61 -1.59
CA TRP A 44 -5.94 4.27 -2.52
C TRP A 44 -7.30 4.49 -1.84
N GLN A 45 -7.51 3.90 -0.67
CA GLN A 45 -8.73 3.98 0.14
C GLN A 45 -8.40 3.80 1.63
N LYS A 46 -9.41 3.88 2.51
CA LYS A 46 -9.21 3.71 3.96
C LYS A 46 -8.52 2.37 4.24
N SER A 47 -7.28 2.48 4.72
CA SER A 47 -6.36 1.36 4.98
C SER A 47 -5.91 0.53 3.77
N LEU A 48 -6.15 0.97 2.53
CA LEU A 48 -5.61 0.38 1.30
C LEU A 48 -4.56 1.30 0.68
N TRP A 49 -3.35 0.77 0.51
CA TRP A 49 -2.22 1.45 -0.10
C TRP A 49 -1.68 0.64 -1.27
N ALA A 50 -1.21 1.31 -2.32
CA ALA A 50 -0.70 0.64 -3.51
C ALA A 50 0.64 1.23 -3.98
N SER A 51 1.52 0.39 -4.49
CA SER A 51 2.78 0.81 -5.12
C SER A 51 3.13 -0.07 -6.32
N LYS A 52 3.85 0.53 -7.27
CA LYS A 52 4.52 -0.17 -8.37
C LYS A 52 5.96 -0.55 -8.03
N ASN A 53 6.45 -0.14 -6.87
CA ASN A 53 7.83 -0.41 -6.45
C ASN A 53 7.96 -1.88 -6.04
N ASP A 54 9.02 -2.52 -6.53
CA ASP A 54 9.36 -3.88 -6.12
C ASP A 54 10.10 -3.88 -4.78
N ILE A 55 9.30 -3.80 -3.72
CA ILE A 55 9.72 -3.71 -2.32
C ILE A 55 8.82 -4.57 -1.41
N ALA A 56 8.19 -5.61 -1.97
CA ALA A 56 7.27 -6.47 -1.22
C ALA A 56 7.99 -7.20 -0.07
N ASP A 57 9.21 -7.70 -0.30
CA ASP A 57 9.91 -8.50 0.71
C ASP A 57 10.45 -7.65 1.87
N PRO A 58 11.13 -6.51 1.63
CA PRO A 58 11.48 -5.58 2.72
C PRO A 58 10.27 -5.12 3.53
N LEU A 59 9.11 -4.95 2.87
CA LEU A 59 7.86 -4.61 3.53
C LEU A 59 7.34 -5.72 4.43
N ARG A 60 7.35 -6.97 3.96
CA ARG A 60 6.96 -8.14 4.78
C ARG A 60 7.86 -8.29 5.99
N GLU A 61 9.18 -8.15 5.81
CA GLU A 61 10.12 -8.17 6.94
C GLU A 61 9.83 -7.06 7.95
N PHE A 62 9.55 -5.84 7.48
CA PHE A 62 9.21 -4.72 8.35
C PHE A 62 7.92 -4.98 9.15
N ILE A 63 6.87 -5.49 8.50
CA ILE A 63 5.60 -5.86 9.15
C ILE A 63 5.82 -6.95 10.21
N ASN A 64 6.61 -7.98 9.89
CA ASN A 64 6.94 -9.05 10.81
C ASN A 64 7.74 -8.54 12.02
N LYS A 65 8.71 -7.65 11.82
CA LYS A 65 9.46 -6.99 12.90
C LYS A 65 8.56 -6.21 13.86
N LEU A 66 7.49 -5.60 13.34
CA LEU A 66 6.50 -4.88 14.14
C LEU A 66 5.42 -5.79 14.77
N ARG A 67 5.46 -7.11 14.52
CA ARG A 67 4.42 -8.08 14.94
C ARG A 67 3.02 -7.64 14.50
N LEU A 68 2.92 -7.16 13.27
CA LEU A 68 1.67 -6.70 12.65
C LEU A 68 1.09 -7.68 11.63
N SER A 69 1.68 -8.86 11.49
CA SER A 69 1.32 -9.84 10.47
C SER A 69 -0.15 -10.29 10.55
N ASP A 70 -0.75 -10.28 11.74
CA ASP A 70 -2.17 -10.60 11.94
C ASP A 70 -3.13 -9.49 11.49
N PHE A 71 -2.62 -8.27 11.28
CA PHE A 71 -3.41 -7.07 10.99
C PHE A 71 -3.14 -6.49 9.61
N VAL A 72 -2.13 -6.99 8.89
CA VAL A 72 -1.66 -6.42 7.63
C VAL A 72 -1.56 -7.50 6.57
N LEU A 73 -2.31 -7.32 5.49
CA LEU A 73 -2.27 -8.14 4.29
C LEU A 73 -1.45 -7.44 3.21
N VAL A 74 -0.42 -8.13 2.70
CA VAL A 74 0.40 -7.68 1.57
C VAL A 74 0.11 -8.54 0.36
N VAL A 75 -0.50 -7.94 -0.66
CA VAL A 75 -0.83 -8.61 -1.93
C VAL A 75 0.13 -8.14 -3.01
N VAL A 76 0.66 -9.10 -3.78
CA VAL A 76 1.40 -8.81 -5.01
C VAL A 76 0.58 -9.36 -6.16
N SER A 77 0.15 -8.50 -7.08
CA SER A 77 -0.69 -8.92 -8.21
C SER A 77 -0.27 -8.23 -9.50
N ASN A 78 -0.28 -8.97 -10.61
CA ASN A 78 -0.15 -8.43 -11.96
C ASN A 78 -1.50 -7.92 -12.52
N ASP A 79 -2.60 -8.24 -11.85
CA ASP A 79 -3.96 -7.83 -12.20
C ASP A 79 -4.67 -7.20 -10.99
N LEU A 80 -5.28 -6.03 -11.17
CA LEU A 80 -6.04 -5.34 -10.13
C LEU A 80 -7.56 -5.54 -10.29
N GLY A 81 -8.00 -6.34 -11.27
CA GLY A 81 -9.41 -6.59 -11.56
C GLY A 81 -10.13 -5.37 -12.14
N ILE A 82 -11.44 -5.53 -12.36
CA ILE A 82 -12.30 -4.47 -12.87
C ILE A 82 -12.88 -3.68 -11.69
N TRP A 83 -12.52 -2.40 -11.60
CA TRP A 83 -13.18 -1.45 -10.68
C TRP A 83 -14.15 -0.59 -11.48
N GLN A 84 -15.46 -0.86 -11.34
CA GLN A 84 -16.51 0.05 -11.82
C GLN A 84 -16.89 0.98 -10.68
N SER A 85 -16.62 2.28 -10.82
CA SER A 85 -17.23 3.29 -9.97
C SER A 85 -18.72 3.38 -10.30
N ASN A 86 -19.56 2.71 -9.53
CA ASN A 86 -20.95 3.14 -9.41
C ASN A 86 -20.99 4.36 -8.47
N GLN A 87 -20.52 5.50 -8.96
CA GLN A 87 -21.02 6.78 -8.47
C GLN A 87 -22.12 7.21 -9.44
N LYS A 88 -23.32 6.65 -9.26
CA LYS A 88 -24.51 7.42 -9.61
C LYS A 88 -24.46 8.65 -8.71
N THR A 89 -24.17 9.79 -9.32
CA THR A 89 -24.57 11.09 -8.83
C THR A 89 -26.05 10.99 -8.49
N ASP A 90 -26.37 10.98 -7.20
CA ASP A 90 -27.73 11.26 -6.76
C ASP A 90 -27.93 12.76 -6.93
N ASP A 91 -28.37 13.10 -8.13
CA ASP A 91 -28.79 14.43 -8.52
C ASP A 91 -30.29 14.49 -8.25
N ARG A 92 -30.67 15.33 -7.27
CA ARG A 92 -32.02 15.84 -6.95
C ARG A 92 -32.97 14.95 -6.14
N SER A 93 -33.27 15.40 -4.92
CA SER A 93 -34.62 15.86 -4.49
C SER A 93 -34.51 16.71 -3.23
#